data_AF-A0A257WRB9-F1
#
_entry.id   AF-A0A257WRB9-F1
#
_cell.length_a   1.000
_cell.length_b   1.000
_cell.length_c   1.000
_cell.angle_alpha   90.00
_cell.angle_beta   90.00
_cell.angle_gamma   90.00
#
_symmetry.space_group_name_H-M   'P 1'
#
loop_
_entity.id
_entity.type
_entity.pdbx_description
1 polymer ?
#
loop_
_entity_poly.entity_id
_entity_poly.type
_entity_poly.pdbx_seq_one_letter_code
_entity_poly.pdbx_strand_id
1 'polypeptide(L)'
;MLHRHFRFQGVATMCWLSLLLVLLADNAKPPIDQIELPAGQLGNGNALLPRTPLLSPEDVVNLEASVRANPDDLEARSRLVLFYMRPNPVRDANGRLNLQPPAELEPHVLWLIEHHPELPITGPASMRISRMWPRKQLEQADPEPVAAEVQRLWQSQIDAHRDHAQVLYNAAQFFLQRDRQQALQLFEDVLQLEPDNVPRRVALGHVYLNISLPEPPEVRLAAMKSALQHFEHVIANPMADAAIPGITMTALCGAARAANQIPDDVALKRIAEQMLLPEKAAQPSEYLLAHTLLGLLAVRKDDLPSAREHLHKLATAPQPNRPSISRSPDISLAAELYEKGERDAILEYLRTLRTQDERFAELIEKWISELEDGRRPSFDFFPHVSDTTRNAFLFARFRR
;
A
#
# COMPACT_ATOMS: atom_id res chain seq x y z
N MET A 1 -3.30 -15.96 -88.23
CA MET A 1 -3.93 -14.72 -87.74
C MET A 1 -4.32 -14.96 -86.27
N LEU A 2 -3.53 -14.78 -85.20
CA LEU A 2 -2.45 -13.84 -84.84
C LEU A 2 -2.83 -12.37 -85.05
N HIS A 3 -3.40 -11.70 -84.04
CA HIS A 3 -2.68 -10.77 -83.14
C HIS A 3 -3.62 -9.87 -82.28
N ARG A 4 -3.29 -9.78 -80.97
CA ARG A 4 -3.22 -8.59 -80.09
C ARG A 4 -4.38 -7.55 -80.06
N HIS A 5 -4.94 -7.32 -78.88
CA HIS A 5 -4.53 -6.18 -78.02
C HIS A 5 -4.95 -6.33 -76.56
N PHE A 6 -4.12 -5.74 -75.69
CA PHE A 6 -4.07 -5.81 -74.24
C PHE A 6 -4.25 -4.36 -73.73
N ARG A 7 -4.99 -4.15 -72.63
CA ARG A 7 -4.76 -3.18 -71.53
C ARG A 7 -6.08 -2.96 -70.76
N PHE A 8 -6.21 -3.50 -69.54
CA PHE A 8 -5.87 -2.84 -68.25
C PHE A 8 -6.62 -1.52 -68.01
N GLN A 9 -7.78 -1.61 -67.33
CA GLN A 9 -8.29 -0.60 -66.39
C GLN A 9 -9.51 -1.17 -65.66
N GLY A 10 -9.37 -1.50 -64.37
CA GLY A 10 -10.48 -2.05 -63.59
C GLY A 10 -10.19 -2.46 -62.14
N VAL A 11 -9.13 -1.92 -61.52
CA VAL A 11 -8.82 -2.21 -60.09
C VAL A 11 -8.65 -0.92 -59.25
N ALA A 12 -8.87 0.27 -59.82
CA ALA A 12 -8.64 1.53 -59.10
C ALA A 12 -9.86 2.11 -58.37
N THR A 13 -11.07 1.55 -58.52
CA THR A 13 -12.31 2.10 -57.92
C THR A 13 -12.88 1.30 -56.75
N MET A 14 -12.24 0.19 -56.34
CA MET A 14 -12.63 -0.54 -55.12
C MET A 14 -11.71 -0.33 -53.90
N CYS A 15 -10.61 0.43 -54.03
CA CYS A 15 -9.78 0.79 -52.87
C CYS A 15 -10.19 2.12 -52.21
N TRP A 16 -11.11 2.90 -52.79
CA TRP A 16 -11.53 4.19 -52.21
C TRP A 16 -12.82 4.11 -51.37
N LEU A 17 -13.65 3.08 -51.54
CA LEU A 17 -14.85 2.87 -50.72
C LEU A 17 -14.57 2.10 -49.42
N SER A 18 -13.50 1.30 -49.38
CA SER A 18 -13.06 0.62 -48.15
C SER A 18 -12.30 1.54 -47.18
N LEU A 19 -11.68 2.62 -47.68
CA LEU A 19 -11.00 3.60 -46.83
C LEU A 19 -11.97 4.61 -46.18
N LEU A 20 -13.12 4.88 -46.81
CA LEU A 20 -14.12 5.80 -46.26
C LEU A 20 -15.00 5.18 -45.15
N LEU A 21 -15.15 3.85 -45.15
CA LEU A 21 -15.84 3.12 -44.06
C LEU A 21 -14.95 2.87 -42.84
N VAL A 22 -13.62 2.84 -43.02
CA VAL A 22 -12.66 2.77 -41.91
C VAL A 22 -12.48 4.14 -41.23
N LEU A 23 -12.64 5.24 -41.95
CA LEU A 23 -12.54 6.60 -41.38
C LEU A 23 -13.84 7.15 -40.75
N LEU A 24 -14.96 6.45 -40.89
CA LEU A 24 -16.23 6.80 -40.20
C LEU A 24 -16.59 5.85 -39.06
N ALA A 25 -15.82 4.78 -38.83
CA ALA A 25 -15.98 3.87 -37.70
C ALA A 25 -15.09 4.22 -36.50
N ASP A 26 -14.15 5.16 -36.63
CA ASP A 26 -13.12 5.45 -35.62
C ASP A 26 -13.45 6.61 -34.66
N ASN A 27 -14.73 7.03 -34.58
CA ASN A 27 -15.19 8.11 -33.70
C ASN A 27 -16.42 7.78 -32.84
N ALA A 28 -16.82 6.51 -32.77
CA ALA A 28 -17.78 6.07 -31.76
C ALA A 28 -17.02 5.64 -30.51
N LYS A 29 -16.90 6.54 -29.52
CA LYS A 29 -16.57 6.13 -28.14
C LYS A 29 -17.59 5.06 -27.72
N PRO A 30 -17.17 3.93 -27.11
CA PRO A 30 -18.14 2.93 -26.65
C PRO A 30 -19.08 3.55 -25.60
N PRO A 31 -20.34 3.09 -25.51
CA PRO A 31 -21.23 3.48 -24.42
C PRO A 31 -20.57 3.18 -23.06
N ILE A 32 -20.80 4.09 -22.09
CA ILE A 32 -20.10 4.19 -20.79
C ILE A 32 -20.17 2.89 -19.98
N ASP A 33 -21.20 2.10 -20.21
CA ASP A 33 -21.50 0.79 -19.64
C ASP A 33 -20.55 -0.33 -20.13
N GLN A 34 -19.61 -0.05 -21.04
CA GLN A 34 -18.57 -0.98 -21.53
C GLN A 34 -17.13 -0.52 -21.29
N ILE A 35 -16.89 0.54 -20.51
CA ILE A 35 -15.54 0.78 -19.98
C ILE A 35 -15.32 -0.23 -18.84
N GLU A 36 -14.99 -1.47 -19.20
CA GLU A 36 -14.35 -2.39 -18.26
C GLU A 36 -12.98 -1.80 -17.91
N LEU A 37 -12.92 -1.03 -16.81
CA LEU A 37 -11.67 -0.86 -16.08
C LEU A 37 -11.17 -2.29 -15.77
N PRO A 38 -9.95 -2.66 -16.17
CA PRO A 38 -9.49 -4.04 -16.11
C PRO A 38 -9.67 -4.58 -14.69
N ALA A 39 -10.65 -5.48 -14.53
CA ALA A 39 -10.90 -6.21 -13.30
C ALA A 39 -9.72 -7.16 -13.08
N GLY A 40 -8.70 -6.70 -12.35
CA GLY A 40 -7.53 -7.54 -12.07
C GLY A 40 -6.25 -6.87 -11.59
N GLN A 41 -6.23 -5.58 -11.22
CA GLN A 41 -5.01 -4.93 -10.71
C GLN A 41 -5.24 -4.14 -9.42
N LEU A 42 -5.92 -4.74 -8.44
CA LEU A 42 -6.09 -4.19 -7.09
C LEU A 42 -4.99 -4.65 -6.13
N GLY A 43 -3.74 -4.69 -6.61
CA GLY A 43 -2.55 -4.96 -5.81
C GLY A 43 -1.71 -3.70 -5.68
N ASN A 44 -1.78 -3.05 -4.51
CA ASN A 44 -1.13 -1.78 -4.14
C ASN A 44 -1.93 -0.52 -4.48
N GLY A 45 -2.03 0.41 -3.53
CA GLY A 45 -2.51 1.78 -3.74
C GLY A 45 -1.71 2.61 -4.76
N ASN A 46 -0.73 2.00 -5.43
CA ASN A 46 0.02 2.53 -6.56
C ASN A 46 -0.41 1.94 -7.92
N ALA A 47 -1.25 0.90 -7.96
CA ALA A 47 -1.75 0.29 -9.20
C ALA A 47 -3.04 0.95 -9.73
N LEU A 48 -3.64 1.87 -8.97
CA LEU A 48 -4.88 2.56 -9.34
C LEU A 48 -4.71 3.74 -10.29
N LEU A 49 -3.48 4.07 -10.67
CA LEU A 49 -3.27 4.92 -11.84
C LEU A 49 -2.94 3.97 -12.99
N PRO A 50 -3.82 3.78 -14.00
CA PRO A 50 -3.29 3.44 -15.32
C PRO A 50 -2.10 4.37 -15.55
N ARG A 51 -1.03 3.88 -16.19
CA ARG A 51 0.06 4.75 -16.65
C ARG A 51 -0.51 5.73 -17.67
N THR A 52 -1.32 6.68 -17.22
CA THR A 52 -1.82 7.80 -17.96
C THR A 52 -0.56 8.50 -18.41
N PRO A 53 -0.41 8.74 -19.72
CA PRO A 53 0.68 9.54 -20.23
C PRO A 53 0.84 10.76 -19.34
N LEU A 54 2.09 11.07 -18.95
CA LEU A 54 2.37 12.28 -18.20
C LEU A 54 1.75 13.45 -18.99
N LEU A 55 0.74 14.10 -18.40
CA LEU A 55 0.14 15.28 -18.99
C LEU A 55 1.25 16.33 -19.14
N SER A 56 1.38 16.89 -20.34
CA SER A 56 2.21 18.06 -20.55
C SER A 56 1.60 19.28 -19.86
N PRO A 57 2.37 20.34 -19.60
CA PRO A 57 1.81 21.60 -19.11
C PRO A 57 0.70 22.16 -20.03
N GLU A 58 0.83 21.95 -21.34
CA GLU A 58 -0.18 22.36 -22.31
C GLU A 58 -1.48 21.55 -22.16
N ASP A 59 -1.38 20.24 -21.95
CA ASP A 59 -2.54 19.39 -21.68
C ASP A 59 -3.31 19.85 -20.44
N VAL A 60 -2.61 20.23 -19.38
CA VAL A 60 -3.23 20.74 -18.14
C VAL A 60 -3.99 22.03 -18.41
N VAL A 61 -3.38 22.99 -19.11
CA VAL A 61 -4.05 24.25 -19.48
C VAL A 61 -5.30 24.00 -20.33
N ASN A 62 -5.22 23.07 -21.28
CA ASN A 62 -6.35 22.70 -22.13
C ASN A 62 -7.47 22.01 -21.34
N LEU A 63 -7.13 21.12 -20.40
CA LEU A 63 -8.11 20.48 -19.53
C LEU A 63 -8.77 21.48 -18.58
N GLU A 64 -8.01 22.42 -18.01
CA GLU A 64 -8.55 23.51 -17.19
C GLU A 64 -9.47 24.44 -17.99
N ALA A 65 -9.15 24.69 -19.26
CA ALA A 65 -10.06 25.41 -20.16
C ALA A 65 -11.33 24.58 -20.44
N SER A 66 -11.20 23.26 -20.63
CA SER A 66 -12.34 22.35 -20.83
C SER A 66 -13.28 22.37 -19.63
N VAL A 67 -12.76 22.22 -18.41
CA VAL A 67 -13.57 22.25 -17.17
C VAL A 67 -14.22 23.61 -16.94
N ARG A 68 -13.55 24.72 -17.30
CA ARG A 68 -14.17 26.06 -17.22
C ARG A 68 -15.30 26.24 -18.23
N ALA A 69 -15.17 25.69 -19.44
CA ALA A 69 -16.20 25.75 -20.46
C ALA A 69 -17.36 24.77 -20.19
N ASN A 70 -17.04 23.62 -19.60
CA ASN A 70 -17.98 22.58 -19.23
C ASN A 70 -17.66 22.09 -17.80
N PRO A 71 -18.30 22.67 -16.77
CA PRO A 71 -18.07 22.28 -15.39
C PRO A 71 -18.39 20.82 -15.08
N ASP A 72 -19.19 20.12 -15.89
CA ASP A 72 -19.54 18.71 -15.69
C ASP A 72 -18.66 17.76 -16.51
N ASP A 73 -17.56 18.25 -17.10
CA ASP A 73 -16.56 17.41 -17.79
C ASP A 73 -15.80 16.52 -16.80
N LEU A 74 -16.43 15.40 -16.44
CA LEU A 74 -15.92 14.44 -15.47
C LEU A 74 -14.58 13.83 -15.92
N GLU A 75 -14.41 13.60 -17.22
CA GLU A 75 -13.17 13.04 -17.78
C GLU A 75 -12.01 14.02 -17.55
N ALA A 76 -12.21 15.30 -17.88
CA ALA A 76 -11.19 16.32 -17.68
C ALA A 76 -10.86 16.54 -16.20
N ARG A 77 -11.88 16.62 -15.34
CA ARG A 77 -11.69 16.74 -13.88
C ARG A 77 -10.92 15.56 -13.29
N SER A 78 -11.28 14.34 -13.66
CA SER A 78 -10.60 13.14 -13.17
C SER A 78 -9.12 13.14 -13.56
N ARG A 79 -8.79 13.54 -14.81
CA ARG A 79 -7.41 13.66 -15.28
C ARG A 79 -6.63 14.77 -14.55
N LEU A 80 -7.25 15.91 -14.29
CA LEU A 80 -6.65 17.01 -13.51
C LEU A 80 -6.36 16.57 -12.08
N VAL A 81 -7.31 15.90 -11.41
CA VAL A 81 -7.10 15.35 -10.07
C VAL A 81 -5.93 14.37 -10.07
N LEU A 82 -5.90 13.42 -11.00
CA LEU A 82 -4.78 12.49 -11.13
C LEU A 82 -3.43 13.16 -11.33
N PHE A 83 -3.40 14.24 -12.10
CA PHE A 83 -2.20 15.02 -12.33
C PHE A 83 -1.75 15.75 -11.07
N TYR A 84 -2.62 16.53 -10.45
CA TYR A 84 -2.33 17.31 -9.25
C TYR A 84 -2.11 16.44 -8.00
N MET A 85 -2.61 15.21 -8.01
CA MET A 85 -2.34 14.20 -6.98
C MET A 85 -0.90 13.69 -6.99
N ARG A 86 -0.13 13.89 -8.08
CA ARG A 86 1.27 13.48 -8.12
C ARG A 86 2.12 14.44 -7.26
N PRO A 87 3.04 13.93 -6.42
CA PRO A 87 3.97 14.78 -5.68
C PRO A 87 4.71 15.70 -6.64
N ASN A 88 4.71 17.01 -6.38
CA ASN A 88 5.48 17.94 -7.18
C ASN A 88 6.97 17.69 -6.88
N PRO A 89 7.81 17.32 -7.87
CA PRO A 89 9.22 17.06 -7.62
C PRO A 89 10.02 18.32 -7.25
N VAL A 90 9.39 19.51 -7.32
CA VAL A 90 10.00 20.77 -6.91
C VAL A 90 10.41 20.68 -5.44
N ARG A 91 11.70 20.95 -5.20
CA ARG A 91 12.26 21.04 -3.87
C ARG A 91 12.21 22.49 -3.40
N ASP A 92 11.92 22.70 -2.12
CA ASP A 92 12.04 24.01 -1.49
C ASP A 92 13.52 24.49 -1.46
N ALA A 93 13.74 25.71 -0.99
CA ALA A 93 15.08 26.29 -0.85
C ALA A 93 16.05 25.44 0.01
N ASN A 94 15.53 24.51 0.82
CA ASN A 94 16.29 23.59 1.67
C ASN A 94 16.43 22.19 1.06
N GLY A 95 16.06 21.99 -0.20
CA GLY A 95 16.14 20.70 -0.88
C GLY A 95 15.05 19.69 -0.48
N ARG A 96 14.00 20.10 0.24
CA ARG A 96 12.88 19.22 0.64
C ARG A 96 11.83 19.18 -0.46
N LEU A 97 11.38 17.99 -0.84
CA LEU A 97 10.25 17.83 -1.78
C LEU A 97 9.04 18.60 -1.25
N ASN A 98 8.47 19.47 -2.09
CA ASN A 98 7.19 20.08 -1.80
C ASN A 98 6.10 19.02 -1.94
N LEU A 99 5.57 18.58 -0.81
CA LEU A 99 4.51 17.59 -0.81
C LEU A 99 3.13 18.23 -0.97
N GLN A 100 2.98 19.54 -0.74
CA GLN A 100 1.69 20.23 -0.72
C GLN A 100 0.96 20.08 -2.06
N PRO A 101 -0.34 19.74 -2.05
CA PRO A 101 -1.11 19.79 -3.27
C PRO A 101 -1.15 21.23 -3.78
N PRO A 102 -1.22 21.43 -5.10
CA PRO A 102 -1.56 22.72 -5.68
C PRO A 102 -2.97 23.12 -5.25
N ALA A 103 -3.21 24.42 -5.04
CA ALA A 103 -4.53 24.96 -4.64
C ALA A 103 -5.61 24.63 -5.69
N GLU A 104 -5.20 24.48 -6.95
CA GLU A 104 -6.02 24.08 -8.08
C GLU A 104 -6.67 22.69 -7.90
N LEU A 105 -6.12 21.82 -7.05
CA LEU A 105 -6.70 20.50 -6.78
C LEU A 105 -8.03 20.59 -6.01
N GLU A 106 -8.15 21.55 -5.09
CA GLU A 106 -9.28 21.66 -4.16
C GLU A 106 -10.65 21.71 -4.83
N PRO A 107 -10.93 22.63 -5.78
CA PRO A 107 -12.25 22.72 -6.40
C PRO A 107 -12.64 21.46 -7.18
N HIS A 108 -11.68 20.72 -7.74
CA HIS A 108 -11.99 19.46 -8.41
C HIS A 108 -12.37 18.36 -7.43
N VAL A 109 -11.66 18.27 -6.30
CA VAL A 109 -11.94 17.25 -5.29
C VAL A 109 -13.27 17.52 -4.59
N LEU A 110 -13.56 18.76 -4.21
CA LEU A 110 -14.85 19.12 -3.63
C LEU A 110 -16.00 18.76 -4.58
N TRP A 111 -15.87 19.11 -5.85
CA TRP A 111 -16.86 18.76 -6.88
C TRP A 111 -17.04 17.24 -7.02
N LEU A 112 -15.95 16.47 -7.01
CA LEU A 112 -16.02 15.00 -7.07
C LEU A 112 -16.72 14.40 -5.85
N ILE A 113 -16.48 14.90 -4.64
CA ILE A 113 -17.20 14.39 -3.46
C ILE A 113 -18.69 14.70 -3.56
N GLU A 114 -19.04 15.89 -4.04
CA GLU A 114 -20.44 16.31 -4.15
C GLU A 114 -21.21 15.56 -5.24
N HIS A 115 -20.61 15.34 -6.41
CA HIS A 115 -21.31 14.83 -7.60
C HIS A 115 -21.01 13.37 -7.93
N HIS A 116 -19.79 12.90 -7.61
CA HIS A 116 -19.30 11.56 -7.95
C HIS A 116 -18.55 10.89 -6.78
N PRO A 117 -19.20 10.75 -5.60
CA PRO A 117 -18.58 10.17 -4.42
C PRO A 117 -18.18 8.70 -4.61
N GLU A 118 -18.76 8.01 -5.59
CA GLU A 118 -18.51 6.62 -5.95
C GLU A 118 -17.21 6.40 -6.73
N LEU A 119 -16.59 7.44 -7.28
CA LEU A 119 -15.38 7.23 -8.08
C LEU A 119 -14.20 6.82 -7.18
N PRO A 120 -13.43 5.78 -7.52
CA PRO A 120 -12.31 5.30 -6.69
C PRO A 120 -11.22 6.34 -6.38
N ILE A 121 -11.08 7.38 -7.21
CA ILE A 121 -10.13 8.48 -7.04
C ILE A 121 -10.54 9.47 -5.93
N THR A 122 -11.84 9.60 -5.65
CA THR A 122 -12.40 10.64 -4.78
C THR A 122 -11.91 10.49 -3.34
N GLY A 123 -11.85 9.26 -2.82
CA GLY A 123 -11.31 8.97 -1.48
C GLY A 123 -9.84 9.40 -1.33
N PRO A 124 -8.91 8.86 -2.13
CA PRO A 124 -7.50 9.24 -2.09
C PRO A 124 -7.25 10.73 -2.34
N ALA A 125 -8.02 11.37 -3.22
CA ALA A 125 -7.89 12.80 -3.53
C ALA A 125 -8.31 13.68 -2.35
N SER A 126 -9.45 13.36 -1.71
CA SER A 126 -9.93 14.07 -0.50
C SER A 126 -8.94 13.93 0.66
N MET A 127 -8.34 12.75 0.81
CA MET A 127 -7.27 12.52 1.77
C MET A 127 -6.05 13.42 1.49
N ARG A 128 -5.70 13.64 0.22
CA ARG A 128 -4.53 14.46 -0.15
C ARG A 128 -4.72 15.94 0.16
N ILE A 129 -5.88 16.52 -0.15
CA ILE A 129 -6.15 17.93 0.16
C ILE A 129 -6.34 18.17 1.67
N SER A 130 -6.77 17.14 2.42
CA SER A 130 -6.88 17.22 3.88
C SER A 130 -5.56 16.95 4.62
N ARG A 131 -4.62 16.21 3.99
CA ARG A 131 -3.32 15.88 4.57
C ARG A 131 -2.25 16.89 4.13
N MET A 132 -2.00 17.93 4.91
CA MET A 132 -0.63 18.43 5.16
C MET A 132 -0.57 19.52 6.22
N TRP A 133 -0.82 19.11 7.47
CA TRP A 133 -0.34 19.88 8.60
C TRP A 133 0.38 18.94 9.59
N PRO A 134 1.57 19.29 10.08
CA PRO A 134 2.28 18.52 11.10
C PRO A 134 1.38 18.31 12.32
N ARG A 135 1.29 17.06 12.77
CA ARG A 135 0.46 16.62 13.91
C ARG A 135 0.61 17.46 15.19
N LYS A 136 1.74 18.15 15.37
CA LYS A 136 2.02 19.04 16.52
C LYS A 136 1.27 20.38 16.49
N GLN A 137 0.75 20.80 15.35
CA GLN A 137 0.05 22.07 15.21
C GLN A 137 -1.48 21.89 15.10
N LEU A 138 -1.97 20.65 15.13
CA LEU A 138 -3.42 20.32 15.16
C LEU A 138 -4.08 20.57 16.52
N GLU A 139 -3.31 20.65 17.61
CA GLU A 139 -3.87 20.87 18.95
C GLU A 139 -4.24 22.34 19.21
N GLN A 140 -3.83 23.28 18.34
CA GLN A 140 -4.01 24.73 18.57
C GLN A 140 -4.43 25.54 17.33
N ALA A 141 -4.55 24.94 16.14
CA ALA A 141 -4.99 25.64 14.94
C ALA A 141 -6.44 25.27 14.60
N ASP A 142 -7.25 26.27 14.25
CA ASP A 142 -8.57 26.05 13.68
C ASP A 142 -8.44 25.15 12.43
N PRO A 143 -9.36 24.19 12.22
CA PRO A 143 -9.36 23.39 11.02
C PRO A 143 -9.48 24.31 9.79
N GLU A 144 -8.51 24.21 8.87
CA GLU A 144 -8.55 24.85 7.55
C GLU A 144 -9.95 24.73 6.94
N PRO A 145 -10.56 25.83 6.42
CA PRO A 145 -11.93 25.83 5.91
C PRO A 145 -12.22 24.69 4.91
N VAL A 146 -11.23 24.33 4.10
CA VAL A 146 -11.32 23.25 3.11
C VAL A 146 -11.50 21.89 3.77
N ALA A 147 -10.79 21.60 4.86
CA ALA A 147 -10.91 20.31 5.53
C ALA A 147 -12.26 20.13 6.24
N ALA A 148 -12.81 21.23 6.80
CA ALA A 148 -14.15 21.24 7.35
C ALA A 148 -15.21 21.00 6.25
N GLU A 149 -15.02 21.61 5.07
CA GLU A 149 -15.92 21.44 3.94
C GLU A 149 -15.89 20.01 3.38
N VAL A 150 -14.70 19.44 3.17
CA VAL A 150 -14.55 18.03 2.75
C VAL A 150 -15.24 17.09 3.75
N GLN A 151 -15.10 17.34 5.06
CA GLN A 151 -15.75 16.55 6.09
C GLN A 151 -17.28 16.67 6.02
N ARG A 152 -17.80 17.90 5.84
CA ARG A 152 -19.24 18.14 5.69
C ARG A 152 -19.81 17.41 4.47
N LEU A 153 -19.12 17.50 3.33
CA LEU A 153 -19.52 16.81 2.11
C LEU A 153 -19.52 15.29 2.30
N TRP A 154 -18.44 14.71 2.84
CA TRP A 154 -18.42 13.26 3.09
C TRP A 154 -19.48 12.81 4.07
N GLN A 155 -19.78 13.59 5.12
CA GLN A 155 -20.86 13.26 6.05
C GLN A 155 -22.21 13.24 5.32
N SER A 156 -22.49 14.22 4.47
CA SER A 156 -23.69 14.25 3.63
C SER A 156 -23.77 13.03 2.70
N GLN A 157 -22.65 12.63 2.07
CA GLN A 157 -22.62 11.47 1.18
C GLN A 157 -22.82 10.15 1.92
N ILE A 158 -22.24 10.02 3.12
CA ILE A 158 -22.45 8.86 3.99
C ILE A 158 -23.94 8.75 4.35
N ASP A 159 -24.60 9.85 4.72
CA ASP A 159 -26.01 9.87 5.09
C ASP A 159 -26.93 9.53 3.91
N ALA A 160 -26.58 10.00 2.70
CA ALA A 160 -27.35 9.76 1.48
C ALA A 160 -27.13 8.35 0.88
N HIS A 161 -25.96 7.74 1.09
CA HIS A 161 -25.52 6.51 0.41
C HIS A 161 -25.04 5.42 1.38
N ARG A 162 -25.85 5.14 2.41
CA ARG A 162 -25.57 4.13 3.45
C ARG A 162 -25.43 2.70 2.92
N ASP A 163 -25.95 2.42 1.74
CA ASP A 163 -25.93 1.11 1.07
C ASP A 163 -24.92 1.02 -0.08
N HIS A 164 -24.15 2.09 -0.34
CA HIS A 164 -23.19 2.12 -1.44
C HIS A 164 -21.75 1.91 -0.96
N ALA A 165 -21.27 0.66 -1.04
CA ALA A 165 -19.96 0.25 -0.51
C ALA A 165 -18.78 1.13 -0.97
N GLN A 166 -18.71 1.51 -2.24
CA GLN A 166 -17.60 2.35 -2.73
C GLN A 166 -17.63 3.79 -2.17
N VAL A 167 -18.81 4.37 -1.93
CA VAL A 167 -18.95 5.71 -1.31
C VAL A 167 -18.47 5.66 0.13
N LEU A 168 -18.95 4.67 0.90
CA LEU A 168 -18.52 4.44 2.28
C LEU A 168 -17.01 4.20 2.37
N TYR A 169 -16.44 3.42 1.44
CA TYR A 169 -15.01 3.17 1.39
C TYR A 169 -14.20 4.45 1.13
N ASN A 170 -14.62 5.27 0.16
CA ASN A 170 -13.96 6.52 -0.15
C ASN A 170 -14.00 7.50 1.03
N ALA A 171 -15.15 7.59 1.70
CA ALA A 171 -15.29 8.39 2.91
C ALA A 171 -14.41 7.85 4.06
N ALA A 172 -14.37 6.53 4.25
CA ALA A 172 -13.52 5.90 5.28
C ALA A 172 -12.04 6.26 5.10
N GLN A 173 -11.55 6.31 3.85
CA GLN A 173 -10.17 6.71 3.55
C GLN A 173 -9.86 8.15 4.02
N PHE A 174 -10.81 9.07 3.88
CA PHE A 174 -10.68 10.44 4.40
C PHE A 174 -10.61 10.45 5.93
N PHE A 175 -11.53 9.73 6.60
CA PHE A 175 -11.60 9.71 8.05
C PHE A 175 -10.41 9.02 8.73
N LEU A 176 -9.64 8.17 8.03
CA LEU A 176 -8.50 7.42 8.61
C LEU A 176 -7.48 8.26 9.39
N GLN A 177 -7.33 9.55 9.09
CA GLN A 177 -6.43 10.44 9.83
C GLN A 177 -7.14 11.43 10.75
N ARG A 178 -8.45 11.61 10.59
CA ARG A 178 -9.25 12.61 11.32
C ARG A 178 -10.07 11.99 12.44
N ASP A 179 -10.77 10.91 12.12
CA ASP A 179 -11.58 10.12 13.03
C ASP A 179 -11.38 8.63 12.72
N ARG A 180 -10.47 8.00 13.46
CA ARG A 180 -10.11 6.60 13.24
C ARG A 180 -11.24 5.64 13.57
N GLN A 181 -12.10 6.00 14.51
CA GLN A 181 -13.21 5.16 14.93
C GLN A 181 -14.31 5.18 13.87
N GLN A 182 -14.65 6.38 13.36
CA GLN A 182 -15.57 6.51 12.23
C GLN A 182 -15.04 5.80 10.98
N ALA A 183 -13.75 5.94 10.68
CA ALA A 183 -13.13 5.22 9.56
C ALA A 183 -13.27 3.70 9.72
N LEU A 184 -12.94 3.16 10.90
CA LEU A 184 -13.07 1.74 11.18
C LEU A 184 -14.50 1.25 10.95
N GLN A 185 -15.49 1.94 11.53
CA GLN A 185 -16.90 1.60 11.35
C GLN A 185 -17.29 1.58 9.87
N LEU A 186 -16.90 2.59 9.10
CA LEU A 186 -17.20 2.64 7.67
C LEU A 186 -16.55 1.48 6.90
N PHE A 187 -15.31 1.09 7.22
CA PHE A 187 -14.68 -0.08 6.58
C PHE A 187 -15.39 -1.40 6.95
N GLU A 188 -15.93 -1.50 8.17
CA GLU A 188 -16.75 -2.65 8.59
C GLU A 188 -18.07 -2.67 7.83
N ASP A 189 -18.76 -1.54 7.70
CA ASP A 189 -20.00 -1.41 6.94
C ASP A 189 -19.78 -1.79 5.46
N VAL A 190 -18.66 -1.37 4.87
CA VAL A 190 -18.26 -1.78 3.51
C VAL A 190 -18.12 -3.29 3.39
N LEU A 191 -17.48 -3.94 4.36
CA LEU A 191 -17.30 -5.40 4.33
C LEU A 191 -18.61 -6.15 4.62
N GLN A 192 -19.57 -5.55 5.33
CA GLN A 192 -20.91 -6.12 5.48
C GLN A 192 -21.67 -6.09 4.15
N LEU A 193 -21.52 -5.02 3.35
CA LEU A 193 -22.11 -4.92 2.02
C LEU A 193 -21.41 -5.83 1.00
N GLU A 194 -20.09 -6.00 1.12
CA GLU A 194 -19.25 -6.76 0.18
C GLU A 194 -18.41 -7.84 0.91
N PRO A 195 -19.02 -8.88 1.53
CA PRO A 195 -18.31 -9.81 2.40
C PRO A 195 -17.20 -10.60 1.69
N ASP A 196 -17.35 -10.89 0.42
CA ASP A 196 -16.39 -11.68 -0.36
C ASP A 196 -15.35 -10.81 -1.09
N ASN A 197 -15.41 -9.48 -0.93
CA ASN A 197 -14.46 -8.57 -1.58
C ASN A 197 -13.10 -8.59 -0.87
N VAL A 198 -12.20 -9.42 -1.41
CA VAL A 198 -10.84 -9.63 -0.89
C VAL A 198 -10.07 -8.31 -0.71
N PRO A 199 -9.98 -7.41 -1.71
CA PRO A 199 -9.36 -6.08 -1.52
C PRO A 199 -9.90 -5.27 -0.33
N ARG A 200 -11.23 -5.26 -0.11
CA ARG A 200 -11.83 -4.52 1.02
C ARG A 200 -11.46 -5.12 2.35
N ARG A 201 -11.45 -6.45 2.43
CA ARG A 201 -11.05 -7.18 3.64
C ARG A 201 -9.59 -6.92 4.00
N VAL A 202 -8.70 -6.90 2.99
CA VAL A 202 -7.29 -6.51 3.17
C VAL A 202 -7.19 -5.08 3.70
N ALA A 203 -7.94 -4.15 3.12
CA ALA A 203 -7.96 -2.76 3.57
C ALA A 203 -8.38 -2.67 5.05
N LEU A 204 -9.46 -3.32 5.47
CA LEU A 204 -9.90 -3.34 6.86
C LEU A 204 -8.83 -3.93 7.81
N GLY A 205 -8.16 -5.01 7.41
CA GLY A 205 -7.03 -5.56 8.18
C GLY A 205 -5.91 -4.52 8.39
N HIS A 206 -5.56 -3.75 7.37
CA HIS A 206 -4.59 -2.65 7.50
C HIS A 206 -5.10 -1.49 8.37
N VAL A 207 -6.40 -1.22 8.36
CA VAL A 207 -7.00 -0.19 9.22
C VAL A 207 -6.82 -0.58 10.68
N TYR A 208 -7.14 -1.81 11.05
CA TYR A 208 -6.91 -2.36 12.39
C TYR A 208 -5.44 -2.23 12.83
N LEU A 209 -4.48 -2.50 11.95
CA LEU A 209 -3.07 -2.26 12.26
C LEU A 209 -2.74 -0.79 12.49
N ASN A 210 -3.29 0.12 11.67
CA ASN A 210 -3.02 1.55 11.77
C ASN A 210 -3.62 2.18 13.03
N ILE A 211 -4.85 1.80 13.41
CA ILE A 211 -5.51 2.32 14.62
C ILE A 211 -4.90 1.78 15.91
N SER A 212 -4.16 0.67 15.85
CA SER A 212 -3.48 0.10 17.03
C SER A 212 -2.33 0.99 17.54
N LEU A 213 -1.65 1.74 16.67
CA LEU A 213 -0.37 2.38 17.02
C LEU A 213 -0.39 3.41 18.16
N PRO A 214 -1.40 4.28 18.31
CA PRO A 214 -1.47 5.26 19.39
C PRO A 214 -2.10 4.73 20.68
N GLU A 215 -2.62 3.50 20.69
CA GLU A 215 -3.50 3.01 21.76
C GLU A 215 -2.73 2.26 22.88
N PRO A 216 -3.33 2.11 24.08
CA PRO A 216 -2.80 1.27 25.15
C PRO A 216 -2.61 -0.19 24.71
N PRO A 217 -1.65 -0.93 25.30
CA PRO A 217 -1.28 -2.28 24.85
C PRO A 217 -2.45 -3.25 24.65
N GLU A 218 -3.48 -3.22 25.49
CA GLU A 218 -4.65 -4.09 25.40
C GLU A 218 -5.49 -3.81 24.15
N VAL A 219 -5.74 -2.53 23.85
CA VAL A 219 -6.47 -2.10 22.65
C VAL A 219 -5.66 -2.45 21.40
N ARG A 220 -4.33 -2.29 21.45
CA ARG A 220 -3.44 -2.69 20.35
C ARG A 220 -3.55 -4.17 20.06
N LEU A 221 -3.52 -4.99 21.12
CA LEU A 221 -3.61 -6.43 21.03
C LEU A 221 -4.95 -6.86 20.41
N ALA A 222 -6.06 -6.27 20.85
CA ALA A 222 -7.38 -6.56 20.27
C ALA A 222 -7.42 -6.19 18.78
N ALA A 223 -6.96 -5.00 18.40
CA ALA A 223 -6.91 -4.58 17.01
C ALA A 223 -5.99 -5.47 16.15
N MET A 224 -4.84 -5.89 16.67
CA MET A 224 -3.94 -6.81 15.96
C MET A 224 -4.56 -8.19 15.75
N LYS A 225 -5.36 -8.69 16.71
CA LYS A 225 -6.13 -9.93 16.55
C LYS A 225 -7.18 -9.78 15.44
N SER A 226 -7.92 -8.67 15.41
CA SER A 226 -8.89 -8.42 14.33
C SER A 226 -8.20 -8.33 12.97
N ALA A 227 -7.09 -7.60 12.87
CA ALA A 227 -6.30 -7.54 11.63
C ALA A 227 -5.89 -8.92 11.14
N LEU A 228 -5.40 -9.76 12.07
CA LEU A 228 -4.99 -11.12 11.77
C LEU A 228 -6.16 -11.98 11.25
N GLN A 229 -7.33 -11.92 11.88
CA GLN A 229 -8.51 -12.66 11.41
C GLN A 229 -8.90 -12.29 9.96
N HIS A 230 -8.83 -11.00 9.61
CA HIS A 230 -9.10 -10.56 8.23
C HIS A 230 -8.07 -11.10 7.24
N PHE A 231 -6.79 -11.09 7.61
CA PHE A 231 -5.71 -11.59 6.77
C PHE A 231 -5.72 -13.11 6.61
N GLU A 232 -6.05 -13.87 7.65
CA GLU A 232 -6.24 -15.32 7.58
C GLU A 232 -7.33 -15.70 6.57
N HIS A 233 -8.46 -14.98 6.60
CA HIS A 233 -9.54 -15.20 5.65
C HIS A 233 -9.12 -14.90 4.21
N VAL A 234 -8.31 -13.86 3.98
CA VAL A 234 -7.76 -13.54 2.64
C VAL A 234 -6.85 -14.66 2.14
N ILE A 235 -5.97 -15.19 3.00
CA ILE A 235 -5.04 -16.27 2.64
C ILE A 235 -5.77 -17.59 2.36
N ALA A 236 -6.86 -17.85 3.08
CA ALA A 236 -7.71 -19.01 2.85
C ALA A 236 -8.56 -18.90 1.57
N ASN A 237 -8.69 -17.71 0.97
CA ASN A 237 -9.53 -17.50 -0.19
C ASN A 237 -8.79 -17.88 -1.50
N PRO A 238 -9.26 -18.90 -2.25
CA PRO A 238 -8.61 -19.35 -3.48
C PRO A 238 -8.67 -18.33 -4.63
N MET A 239 -9.57 -17.34 -4.55
CA MET A 239 -9.74 -16.27 -5.54
C MET A 239 -8.88 -15.04 -5.24
N ALA A 240 -8.08 -15.05 -4.16
CA ALA A 240 -7.16 -13.96 -3.87
C ALA A 240 -6.06 -13.91 -4.96
N ASP A 241 -5.87 -12.72 -5.55
CA ASP A 241 -4.74 -12.42 -6.44
C ASP A 241 -3.42 -12.81 -5.75
N ALA A 242 -2.51 -13.49 -6.45
CA ALA A 242 -1.23 -13.93 -5.91
C ALA A 242 -0.38 -12.83 -5.24
N ALA A 243 -0.53 -11.56 -5.63
CA ALA A 243 0.16 -10.43 -5.00
C ALA A 243 -0.42 -10.03 -3.63
N ILE A 244 -1.72 -10.25 -3.41
CA ILE A 244 -2.41 -9.88 -2.18
C ILE A 244 -1.91 -10.68 -0.97
N PRO A 245 -1.73 -12.02 -1.06
CA PRO A 245 -1.09 -12.81 -0.02
C PRO A 245 0.28 -12.28 0.37
N GLY A 246 1.17 -11.85 -0.53
CA GLY A 246 2.51 -11.36 -0.16
C GLY A 246 2.48 -10.20 0.86
N ILE A 247 1.66 -9.20 0.55
CA ILE A 247 1.44 -8.01 1.39
C ILE A 247 0.72 -8.38 2.69
N THR A 248 -0.31 -9.23 2.56
CA THR A 248 -1.15 -9.70 3.67
C THR A 248 -0.34 -10.54 4.66
N MET A 249 0.49 -11.44 4.17
CA MET A 249 1.42 -12.24 4.96
C MET A 249 2.38 -11.32 5.71
N THR A 250 2.92 -10.28 5.06
CA THR A 250 3.79 -9.31 5.75
C THR A 250 3.10 -8.61 6.90
N ALA A 251 1.88 -8.15 6.68
CA ALA A 251 1.06 -7.49 7.68
C ALA A 251 0.68 -8.44 8.84
N LEU A 252 0.31 -9.68 8.51
CA LEU A 252 -0.01 -10.75 9.45
C LEU A 252 1.18 -11.07 10.36
N CYS A 253 2.38 -11.22 9.81
CA CYS A 253 3.58 -11.48 10.61
C CYS A 253 3.85 -10.34 11.60
N GLY A 254 3.70 -9.09 11.14
CA GLY A 254 3.83 -7.91 12.00
C GLY A 254 2.81 -7.89 13.13
N ALA A 255 1.55 -8.24 12.83
CA ALA A 255 0.46 -8.34 13.79
C ALA A 255 0.71 -9.44 14.83
N ALA A 256 1.02 -10.66 14.38
CA ALA A 256 1.27 -11.82 15.23
C ALA A 256 2.47 -11.60 16.17
N ARG A 257 3.54 -10.98 15.66
CA ARG A 257 4.72 -10.59 16.46
C ARG A 257 4.35 -9.57 17.54
N ALA A 258 3.62 -8.51 17.17
CA ALA A 258 3.27 -7.44 18.10
C ALA A 258 2.21 -7.85 19.14
N ALA A 259 1.35 -8.82 18.81
CA ALA A 259 0.38 -9.39 19.72
C ALA A 259 1.01 -10.34 20.77
N ASN A 260 2.30 -10.70 20.62
CA ASN A 260 2.97 -11.83 21.27
C ASN A 260 2.18 -13.16 21.23
N GLN A 261 1.13 -13.20 20.40
CA GLN A 261 0.16 -14.26 20.26
C GLN A 261 0.16 -14.58 18.78
N ILE A 262 1.10 -15.44 18.36
CA ILE A 262 0.93 -16.28 17.18
C ILE A 262 -0.25 -17.19 17.55
N PRO A 263 -1.46 -16.95 17.03
CA PRO A 263 -2.67 -17.56 17.55
C PRO A 263 -2.94 -18.94 16.93
N ASP A 264 -2.20 -19.32 15.89
CA ASP A 264 -2.17 -20.67 15.32
C ASP A 264 -0.79 -20.97 14.69
N ASP A 265 0.00 -21.79 15.39
CA ASP A 265 1.32 -22.24 14.94
C ASP A 265 1.28 -22.96 13.58
N VAL A 266 0.15 -23.57 13.21
CA VAL A 266 0.02 -24.34 11.97
C VAL A 266 -0.26 -23.41 10.79
N ALA A 267 -1.18 -22.47 10.93
CA ALA A 267 -1.48 -21.48 9.90
C ALA A 267 -0.26 -20.58 9.64
N LEU A 268 0.37 -20.06 10.69
CA LEU A 268 1.54 -19.18 10.56
C LEU A 268 2.77 -19.90 10.02
N LYS A 269 2.99 -21.17 10.40
CA LYS A 269 4.03 -22.00 9.79
C LYS A 269 3.79 -22.18 8.29
N ARG A 270 2.57 -22.56 7.89
CA ARG A 270 2.21 -22.75 6.49
C ARG A 270 2.42 -21.48 5.67
N ILE A 271 2.07 -20.34 6.25
CA ILE A 271 2.25 -19.02 5.63
C ILE A 271 3.72 -18.71 5.42
N ALA A 272 4.54 -18.87 6.45
CA ALA A 272 5.98 -18.64 6.33
C ALA A 272 6.63 -19.62 5.34
N GLU A 273 6.20 -20.88 5.30
CA GLU A 273 6.66 -21.86 4.30
C GLU A 273 6.25 -21.47 2.87
N GLN A 274 5.04 -20.94 2.67
CA GLN A 274 4.59 -20.44 1.37
C GLN A 274 5.40 -19.23 0.88
N MET A 275 5.83 -18.35 1.79
CA MET A 275 6.71 -17.21 1.46
C MET A 275 8.10 -17.66 0.99
N LEU A 276 8.53 -18.88 1.35
CA LEU A 276 9.80 -19.46 0.94
C LEU A 276 9.72 -20.27 -0.36
N LEU A 277 8.54 -20.44 -0.96
CA LEU A 277 8.40 -21.13 -2.23
C LEU A 277 9.13 -20.35 -3.35
N PRO A 278 9.88 -21.00 -4.26
CA PRO A 278 10.73 -20.31 -5.25
C PRO A 278 10.00 -19.30 -6.13
N GLU A 279 8.72 -19.54 -6.43
CA GLU A 279 7.85 -18.67 -7.23
C GLU A 279 7.43 -17.38 -6.49
N LYS A 280 7.51 -17.38 -5.15
CA LYS A 280 7.12 -16.27 -4.26
C LYS A 280 8.32 -15.63 -3.54
N ALA A 281 9.38 -16.40 -3.30
CA ALA A 281 10.63 -15.99 -2.64
C ALA A 281 11.47 -14.98 -3.44
N ALA A 282 10.94 -14.43 -4.54
CA ALA A 282 11.57 -13.37 -5.32
C ALA A 282 11.68 -12.05 -4.53
N GLN A 283 10.84 -11.85 -3.49
CA GLN A 283 10.88 -10.64 -2.68
C GLN A 283 11.70 -10.83 -1.39
N PRO A 284 12.78 -10.07 -1.21
CA PRO A 284 13.70 -10.25 -0.09
C PRO A 284 13.14 -10.04 1.32
N SER A 285 12.21 -9.10 1.44
CA SER A 285 11.52 -8.80 2.69
C SER A 285 10.64 -9.97 3.13
N GLU A 286 10.14 -10.75 2.18
CA GLU A 286 9.32 -11.93 2.46
C GLU A 286 10.20 -13.07 2.98
N TYR A 287 11.37 -13.28 2.38
CA TYR A 287 12.36 -14.26 2.84
C TYR A 287 12.78 -14.02 4.30
N LEU A 288 13.17 -12.78 4.63
CA LEU A 288 13.59 -12.41 5.98
C LEU A 288 12.45 -12.63 6.97
N LEU A 289 11.24 -12.17 6.64
CA LEU A 289 10.10 -12.28 7.53
C LEU A 289 9.68 -13.73 7.78
N ALA A 290 9.72 -14.57 6.75
CA ALA A 290 9.41 -15.99 6.85
C ALA A 290 10.36 -16.71 7.83
N HIS A 291 11.66 -16.46 7.72
CA HIS A 291 12.63 -17.06 8.64
C HIS A 291 12.55 -16.49 10.05
N THR A 292 12.25 -15.20 10.23
CA THR A 292 11.93 -14.66 11.57
C THR A 292 10.75 -15.42 12.18
N LEU A 293 9.65 -15.60 11.45
CA LEU A 293 8.47 -16.31 11.96
C LEU A 293 8.75 -17.77 12.30
N LEU A 294 9.36 -18.53 11.38
CA LEU A 294 9.65 -19.95 11.60
C LEU A 294 10.58 -20.14 12.78
N GLY A 295 11.57 -19.26 12.97
CA GLY A 295 12.42 -19.26 14.15
C GLY A 295 11.65 -19.00 15.43
N LEU A 296 10.77 -17.99 15.45
CA LEU A 296 9.95 -17.66 16.64
C LEU A 296 8.99 -18.82 17.00
N LEU A 297 8.42 -19.48 15.99
CA LEU A 297 7.61 -20.69 16.16
C LEU A 297 8.44 -21.85 16.73
N ALA A 298 9.67 -22.02 16.27
CA ALA A 298 10.58 -23.04 16.79
C ALA A 298 10.94 -22.78 18.26
N VAL A 299 11.24 -21.53 18.65
CA VAL A 299 11.50 -21.16 20.06
C VAL A 299 10.30 -21.51 20.96
N ARG A 300 9.07 -21.25 20.51
CA ARG A 300 7.85 -21.57 21.28
C ARG A 300 7.67 -23.06 21.51
N LYS A 301 8.03 -23.87 20.51
CA LYS A 301 7.99 -25.33 20.58
C LYS A 301 9.19 -25.94 21.30
N ASP A 302 10.07 -25.10 21.84
CA ASP A 302 11.34 -25.48 22.46
C ASP A 302 12.30 -26.21 21.49
N ASP A 303 12.09 -26.01 20.18
CA ASP A 303 12.96 -26.51 19.11
C ASP A 303 14.09 -25.51 18.85
N LEU A 304 14.98 -25.39 19.83
CA LEU A 304 16.14 -24.51 19.78
C LEU A 304 17.07 -24.79 18.58
N PRO A 305 17.31 -26.05 18.15
CA PRO A 305 18.05 -26.33 16.93
C PRO A 305 17.47 -25.66 15.68
N SER A 306 16.16 -25.80 15.42
CA SER A 306 15.54 -25.15 14.27
C SER A 306 15.50 -23.63 14.40
N ALA A 307 15.33 -23.10 15.61
CA ALA A 307 15.39 -21.66 15.84
C ALA A 307 16.77 -21.07 15.50
N ARG A 308 17.86 -21.74 15.88
CA ARG A 308 19.23 -21.35 15.50
C ARG A 308 19.45 -21.41 13.99
N GLU A 309 18.95 -22.45 13.33
CA GLU A 309 19.06 -22.58 11.88
C GLU A 309 18.39 -21.39 11.17
N HIS A 310 17.19 -21.01 11.62
CA HIS A 310 16.50 -19.84 11.08
C HIS A 310 17.24 -18.53 11.37
N LEU A 311 17.83 -18.37 12.55
CA LEU A 311 18.69 -17.21 12.85
C LEU A 311 19.91 -17.14 11.91
N HIS A 312 20.53 -18.27 11.62
CA HIS A 312 21.65 -18.34 10.67
C HIS A 312 21.22 -17.98 9.24
N LYS A 313 20.03 -18.43 8.79
CA LYS A 313 19.46 -18.04 7.48
C LYS A 313 19.20 -16.54 7.38
N LEU A 314 18.78 -15.89 8.48
CA LEU A 314 18.64 -14.42 8.53
C LEU A 314 20.00 -13.71 8.39
N ALA A 315 21.04 -14.24 9.02
CA ALA A 315 22.40 -13.70 8.94
C ALA A 315 23.01 -13.87 7.54
N THR A 316 22.67 -14.93 6.82
CA THR A 316 23.29 -15.28 5.52
C THR A 316 22.45 -14.87 4.30
N ALA A 317 21.32 -14.19 4.52
CA ALA A 317 20.46 -13.71 3.45
C ALA A 317 21.23 -12.80 2.46
N PRO A 318 21.08 -12.98 1.13
CA PRO A 318 21.78 -12.16 0.13
C PRO A 318 21.51 -10.65 0.31
N GLN A 319 22.54 -9.83 0.10
CA GLN A 319 22.53 -8.37 0.35
C GLN A 319 21.77 -7.43 -0.62
N PRO A 320 21.47 -7.74 -1.91
CA PRO A 320 20.79 -6.79 -2.81
C PRO A 320 19.32 -6.47 -2.42
N ASN A 321 18.93 -6.86 -1.22
CA ASN A 321 17.66 -7.44 -0.90
C ASN A 321 17.16 -6.94 0.47
N ARG A 322 17.98 -6.36 1.36
CA ARG A 322 17.42 -5.65 2.52
C ARG A 322 16.71 -4.37 2.03
N PRO A 323 15.40 -4.19 2.28
CA PRO A 323 14.75 -2.94 1.93
C PRO A 323 15.51 -1.81 2.62
N SER A 324 15.97 -0.83 1.84
CA SER A 324 16.72 0.36 2.31
C SER A 324 15.99 1.18 3.39
N ILE A 325 14.74 0.82 3.64
CA ILE A 325 13.77 1.50 4.49
C ILE A 325 13.77 0.95 5.94
N SER A 326 14.37 -0.23 6.19
CA SER A 326 14.49 -0.70 7.58
C SER A 326 15.58 0.11 8.31
N ARG A 327 15.16 0.88 9.31
CA ARG A 327 16.04 1.68 10.19
C ARG A 327 16.79 0.84 11.24
N SER A 328 16.63 -0.49 11.25
CA SER A 328 17.37 -1.42 12.12
C SER A 328 17.36 -2.85 11.56
N PRO A 329 18.35 -3.70 11.90
CA PRO A 329 18.22 -5.15 11.77
C PRO A 329 17.04 -5.68 12.61
N ASP A 330 16.35 -6.71 12.13
CA ASP A 330 15.30 -7.40 12.89
C ASP A 330 15.96 -8.33 13.92
N ILE A 331 15.86 -7.94 15.20
CA ILE A 331 16.46 -8.65 16.34
C ILE A 331 15.45 -9.50 17.11
N SER A 332 14.22 -9.65 16.61
CA SER A 332 13.13 -10.27 17.37
C SER A 332 13.42 -11.73 17.75
N LEU A 333 13.95 -12.52 16.80
CA LEU A 333 14.31 -13.91 17.04
C LEU A 333 15.51 -14.03 18.00
N ALA A 334 16.50 -13.15 17.87
CA ALA A 334 17.64 -13.11 18.77
C ALA A 334 17.22 -12.78 20.22
N ALA A 335 16.23 -11.90 20.39
CA ALA A 335 15.68 -11.58 21.70
C ALA A 335 15.00 -12.78 22.37
N GLU A 336 14.18 -13.53 21.64
CA GLU A 336 13.53 -14.74 22.17
C GLU A 336 14.56 -15.86 22.47
N LEU A 337 15.57 -16.02 21.62
CA LEU A 337 16.67 -16.98 21.85
C LEU A 337 17.52 -16.61 23.07
N TYR A 338 17.65 -15.32 23.39
CA TYR A 338 18.38 -14.87 24.58
C TYR A 338 17.71 -15.36 25.86
N GLU A 339 16.38 -15.27 25.94
CA GLU A 339 15.59 -15.77 27.08
C GLU A 339 15.73 -17.30 27.25
N LYS A 340 16.05 -18.02 26.17
CA LYS A 340 16.33 -19.46 26.16
C LYS A 340 17.81 -19.81 26.43
N GLY A 341 18.68 -18.82 26.61
CA GLY A 341 20.10 -19.01 26.93
C GLY A 341 21.00 -19.25 25.71
N GLU A 342 20.51 -19.04 24.50
CA GLU A 342 21.21 -19.35 23.23
C GLU A 342 22.21 -18.24 22.82
N ARG A 343 23.11 -17.88 23.74
CA ARG A 343 24.02 -16.72 23.59
C ARG A 343 25.00 -16.84 22.43
N ASP A 344 25.59 -18.01 22.22
CA ASP A 344 26.61 -18.22 21.18
C ASP A 344 26.04 -18.02 19.77
N ALA A 345 24.84 -18.54 19.53
CA ALA A 345 24.15 -18.37 18.26
C ALA A 345 23.81 -16.89 17.98
N ILE A 346 23.45 -16.14 19.02
CA ILE A 346 23.18 -14.70 18.89
C ILE A 346 24.46 -13.93 18.58
N LEU A 347 25.58 -14.26 19.23
CA LEU A 347 26.88 -13.64 18.94
C LEU A 347 27.33 -13.90 17.49
N GLU A 348 27.18 -15.12 17.00
CA GLU A 348 27.49 -15.45 15.60
C GLU A 348 26.63 -14.62 14.63
N TYR A 349 25.33 -14.54 14.90
CA TYR A 349 24.38 -13.75 14.12
C TYR A 349 24.76 -12.27 14.08
N LEU A 350 25.00 -11.65 15.24
CA LEU A 350 25.37 -10.22 15.33
C LEU A 350 26.71 -9.94 14.64
N ARG A 351 27.72 -10.80 14.82
CA ARG A 351 29.02 -10.64 14.14
C ARG A 351 28.88 -10.70 12.62
N THR A 352 28.01 -11.58 12.13
CA THR A 352 27.69 -11.69 10.69
C THR A 352 26.92 -10.48 10.19
N LEU A 353 25.95 -9.98 10.96
CA LEU A 353 25.24 -8.74 10.61
C LEU A 353 26.16 -7.53 10.54
N ARG A 354 27.10 -7.42 11.47
CA ARG A 354 28.06 -6.31 11.55
C ARG A 354 28.91 -6.20 10.30
N THR A 355 29.41 -7.31 9.77
CA THR A 355 30.25 -7.31 8.55
C THR A 355 29.47 -6.96 7.29
N GLN A 356 28.15 -7.00 7.39
CA GLN A 356 27.22 -6.91 6.29
C GLN A 356 26.53 -5.56 6.16
N ASP A 357 26.41 -4.79 7.25
CA ASP A 357 25.70 -3.51 7.27
C ASP A 357 26.42 -2.47 8.13
N GLU A 358 27.31 -1.71 7.50
CA GLU A 358 28.10 -0.65 8.16
C GLU A 358 27.23 0.40 8.86
N ARG A 359 25.99 0.60 8.42
CA ARG A 359 25.08 1.61 8.99
C ARG A 359 24.72 1.34 10.44
N PHE A 360 24.77 0.08 10.87
CA PHE A 360 24.41 -0.34 12.23
C PHE A 360 25.60 -0.92 12.98
N ALA A 361 26.82 -0.83 12.45
CA ALA A 361 27.99 -1.46 13.04
C ALA A 361 28.21 -1.06 14.50
N GLU A 362 28.12 0.24 14.83
CA GLU A 362 28.29 0.72 16.21
C GLU A 362 27.21 0.18 17.17
N LEU A 363 25.95 0.12 16.72
CA LEU A 363 24.84 -0.42 17.50
C LEU A 363 25.00 -1.94 17.72
N ILE A 364 25.40 -2.65 16.68
CA ILE A 364 25.61 -4.09 16.74
C ILE A 364 26.81 -4.42 17.65
N GLU A 365 27.90 -3.65 17.57
CA GLU A 365 29.06 -3.81 18.45
C GLU A 365 28.69 -3.57 19.91
N LYS A 366 27.84 -2.58 20.19
CA LYS A 366 27.29 -2.38 21.53
C LYS A 366 26.57 -3.64 22.03
N TRP A 367 25.71 -4.24 21.22
CA TRP A 367 24.99 -5.46 21.61
C TRP A 367 25.91 -6.67 21.76
N ILE A 368 26.95 -6.80 20.93
CA ILE A 368 27.98 -7.84 21.06
C ILE A 368 28.70 -7.69 22.39
N SER A 369 29.18 -6.49 22.73
CA SER A 369 29.83 -6.22 24.01
C SER A 369 28.91 -6.48 25.21
N GLU A 370 27.63 -6.07 25.14
CA GLU A 370 26.65 -6.37 26.18
C GLU A 370 26.50 -7.88 26.41
N LEU A 371 26.45 -8.70 25.34
CA LEU A 371 26.39 -10.16 25.44
C LEU A 371 27.67 -10.78 26.02
N GLU A 372 28.84 -10.33 25.56
CA GLU A 372 30.15 -10.84 26.01
C GLU A 372 30.39 -10.55 27.50
N ASP A 373 29.91 -9.39 27.98
CA ASP A 373 29.95 -9.01 29.39
C ASP A 373 28.90 -9.75 30.25
N GLY A 374 28.12 -10.65 29.67
CA GLY A 374 27.03 -11.37 30.35
C GLY A 374 25.83 -10.48 30.68
N ARG A 375 25.76 -9.26 30.13
CA ARG A 375 24.63 -8.35 30.30
C ARG A 375 23.50 -8.72 29.34
N ARG A 376 22.29 -8.29 29.67
CA ARG A 376 21.16 -8.35 28.73
C ARG A 376 21.35 -7.25 27.70
N PRO A 377 21.41 -7.58 26.41
CA PRO A 377 21.48 -6.55 25.38
C PRO A 377 20.25 -5.68 25.48
N SER A 378 20.47 -4.38 25.34
CA SER A 378 19.41 -3.40 25.37
C SER A 378 18.32 -3.74 24.35
N PHE A 379 18.67 -4.33 23.19
CA PHE A 379 17.72 -4.62 22.10
C PHE A 379 16.75 -3.44 21.84
N ASP A 380 17.22 -2.23 22.18
CA ASP A 380 16.44 -1.02 22.28
C ASP A 380 16.42 -0.39 20.89
N PHE A 381 15.66 -1.01 19.99
CA PHE A 381 15.21 -0.37 18.75
C PHE A 381 13.97 -1.09 18.20
N PHE A 382 12.83 -0.85 18.84
CA PHE A 382 11.55 -0.93 18.15
C PHE A 382 11.20 0.47 17.62
N PRO A 383 11.63 0.90 16.42
CA PRO A 383 10.77 1.80 15.70
C PRO A 383 9.52 0.96 15.45
N HIS A 384 8.41 1.50 15.94
CA HIS A 384 7.05 1.00 15.84
C HIS A 384 6.76 0.26 14.52
N VAL A 385 5.67 -0.52 14.53
CA VAL A 385 5.00 -1.24 13.44
C VAL A 385 4.59 -0.31 12.26
N SER A 386 5.47 0.60 11.84
CA SER A 386 5.15 1.85 11.17
C SER A 386 6.04 2.13 9.97
N ASP A 387 6.72 1.15 9.37
CA ASP A 387 7.32 1.38 8.05
C ASP A 387 6.78 0.40 6.99
N THR A 388 6.51 -0.88 7.23
CA THR A 388 5.83 -1.71 6.20
C THR A 388 4.36 -1.36 5.99
N THR A 389 3.60 -1.17 7.08
CA THR A 389 2.18 -0.73 7.01
C THR A 389 2.03 0.74 6.60
N ARG A 390 3.08 1.56 6.80
CA ARG A 390 3.11 2.97 6.42
C ARG A 390 3.57 3.16 4.96
N ASN A 391 4.39 2.23 4.43
CA ASN A 391 4.94 2.31 3.07
C ASN A 391 4.10 1.62 2.00
N ALA A 392 3.09 0.81 2.34
CA ALA A 392 2.14 0.30 1.33
C ALA A 392 1.38 1.41 0.57
N PHE A 393 1.43 2.66 1.06
CA PHE A 393 0.91 3.86 0.38
C PHE A 393 1.97 4.97 0.14
N LEU A 394 3.26 4.74 0.41
CA LEU A 394 4.30 5.80 0.37
C LEU A 394 5.56 5.45 -0.44
N PHE A 395 5.47 4.56 -1.43
CA PHE A 395 6.55 4.36 -2.39
C PHE A 395 6.63 5.50 -3.42
N ALA A 396 7.31 6.58 -3.05
CA ALA A 396 7.99 7.51 -3.96
C ALA A 396 9.11 8.27 -3.23
N ARG A 397 10.19 7.58 -2.82
CA ARG A 397 11.48 8.26 -2.62
C ARG A 397 12.66 7.29 -2.61
N PHE A 398 13.53 7.41 -3.60
CA PHE A 398 14.94 7.01 -3.48
C PHE A 398 15.84 8.20 -3.86
N ARG A 399 16.83 8.44 -2.98
CA ARG A 399 18.21 8.96 -3.15
C ARG A 399 18.42 10.22 -4.01
N ARG A 400 19.22 11.23 -3.62
CA ARG A 400 20.29 11.35 -2.61
C ARG A 400 19.99 12.46 -1.61
#